data_AF-A0A345VN92-F1
#
_entry.id   AF-A0A345VN92-F1
#
_cell.length_a   1.000
_cell.length_b   1.000
_cell.length_c   1.000
_cell.angle_alpha   90.00
_cell.angle_beta   90.00
_cell.angle_gamma   90.00
#
_symmetry.space_group_name_H-M   'P 1'
#
loop_
_entity.id
_entity.type
_entity.pdbx_description
1 polymer ?
#
loop_
_entity_poly.entity_id
_entity_poly.type
_entity_poly.pdbx_seq_one_letter_code
_entity_poly.pdbx_strand_id
1 'polypeptide(L)'
;MMQYKIIRGYYLTGLGQENLAYYFKVSEDQPEFKTVQTGDVVVSFYQTNEALSYLPALVRVDGIISTENQVKAYVEAERKDGFPMLPIVEIYQHFDPLLFKKVMENCQKMHEEIKILARQTRQKGGNQ
;
A
#
# COMPACT_ATOMS: atom_id res chain seq x y z
N MET A 1 6.95 -25.07 -12.07
CA MET A 1 7.47 -23.69 -12.09
C MET A 1 6.44 -22.87 -11.34
N MET A 2 6.82 -22.12 -10.30
CA MET A 2 5.85 -21.42 -9.44
C MET A 2 5.14 -20.33 -10.26
N GLN A 3 3.81 -20.42 -10.40
CA GLN A 3 3.03 -19.40 -11.08
C GLN A 3 2.68 -18.25 -10.14
N TYR A 4 2.63 -17.04 -10.70
CA TYR A 4 2.31 -15.82 -9.97
C TYR A 4 1.19 -15.05 -10.68
N LYS A 5 0.43 -14.28 -9.91
CA LYS A 5 -0.29 -13.11 -10.42
C LYS A 5 0.39 -11.87 -9.89
N ILE A 6 0.42 -10.82 -10.70
CA ILE A 6 0.87 -9.51 -10.28
C ILE A 6 -0.37 -8.67 -9.97
N ILE A 7 -0.41 -8.11 -8.77
CA ILE A 7 -1.49 -7.28 -8.28
C ILE A 7 -1.04 -5.82 -8.41
N ARG A 8 -1.81 -5.03 -9.15
CA ARG A 8 -1.66 -3.58 -9.20
C ARG A 8 -2.62 -2.97 -8.18
N GLY A 9 -2.12 -2.11 -7.30
CA GLY A 9 -2.95 -1.48 -6.28
C GLY A 9 -2.40 -0.18 -5.74
N TYR A 10 -3.21 0.46 -4.89
CA TYR A 10 -2.92 1.75 -4.27
C TYR A 10 -2.95 1.62 -2.76
N TYR A 11 -1.96 2.20 -2.07
CA TYR A 11 -1.96 2.22 -0.61
C TYR A 11 -3.14 3.04 -0.06
N LEU A 12 -3.74 2.54 1.01
CA LEU A 12 -4.77 3.22 1.80
C LEU A 12 -4.13 3.72 3.10
N THR A 13 -4.00 5.04 3.23
CA THR A 13 -3.31 5.69 4.35
C THR A 13 -4.26 6.60 5.13
N GLY A 14 -3.78 7.18 6.22
CA GLY A 14 -4.50 8.25 6.93
C GLY A 14 -4.72 9.52 6.10
N LEU A 15 -4.04 9.66 4.95
CA LEU A 15 -4.26 10.77 4.01
C LEU A 15 -5.23 10.39 2.87
N GLY A 16 -5.72 9.16 2.87
CA GLY A 16 -6.54 8.57 1.82
C GLY A 16 -5.77 7.62 0.92
N GLN A 17 -6.32 7.38 -0.27
CA GLN A 17 -5.67 6.55 -1.26
C GLN A 17 -4.51 7.31 -1.92
N GLU A 18 -3.36 6.67 -2.04
CA GLU A 18 -2.24 7.23 -2.78
C GLU A 18 -2.51 7.31 -4.29
N ASN A 19 -1.85 8.28 -4.96
CA ASN A 19 -1.99 8.47 -6.40
C ASN A 19 -1.11 7.50 -7.21
N LEU A 20 -0.03 7.00 -6.62
CA LEU A 20 0.89 6.10 -7.29
C LEU A 20 0.41 4.66 -7.15
N ALA A 21 0.41 3.93 -8.26
CA ALA A 21 0.13 2.50 -8.26
C ALA A 21 1.43 1.72 -7.97
N TYR A 22 1.29 0.69 -7.15
CA TYR A 22 2.37 -0.23 -6.81
C TYR A 22 2.02 -1.65 -7.26
N TYR A 23 3.04 -2.48 -7.39
CA TYR A 23 2.91 -3.85 -7.85
C TYR A 23 3.30 -4.82 -6.73
N PHE A 24 2.46 -5.83 -6.56
CA PHE A 24 2.58 -6.87 -5.55
C PHE A 24 2.48 -8.23 -6.22
N LYS A 25 2.91 -9.27 -5.51
CA LYS A 25 2.94 -10.63 -6.05
C LYS A 25 2.13 -11.57 -5.16
N VAL A 26 1.30 -12.40 -5.80
CA VAL A 26 0.61 -13.52 -5.15
C VAL A 26 1.02 -14.81 -5.86
N SER A 27 1.33 -15.82 -5.08
CA SER A 27 1.85 -17.10 -5.56
C SER A 27 0.77 -18.17 -5.58
N GLU A 28 0.86 -19.13 -6.51
CA GLU A 28 -0.16 -20.17 -6.72
C GLU A 28 -0.44 -21.10 -5.52
N ASP A 29 0.48 -21.13 -4.56
CA ASP A 29 0.35 -21.86 -3.29
C ASP A 29 -0.53 -21.13 -2.26
N GLN A 30 -0.83 -19.86 -2.48
CA GLN A 30 -1.69 -19.06 -1.60
C GLN A 30 -3.16 -19.13 -2.04
N PRO A 31 -4.12 -19.24 -1.11
CA PRO A 31 -5.55 -19.17 -1.43
C PRO A 31 -5.93 -17.92 -2.24
N GLU A 32 -5.32 -16.79 -1.92
CA GLU A 32 -5.50 -15.47 -2.53
C GLU A 32 -5.24 -15.49 -4.03
N PHE A 33 -4.40 -16.40 -4.52
CA PHE A 33 -4.14 -16.54 -5.95
C PHE A 33 -5.44 -16.79 -6.73
N LYS A 34 -6.40 -17.50 -6.14
CA LYS A 34 -7.68 -17.82 -6.79
C LYS A 34 -8.78 -16.83 -6.46
N THR A 35 -8.73 -16.21 -5.28
CA THR A 35 -9.86 -15.45 -4.72
C THR A 35 -9.71 -13.93 -4.85
N VAL A 36 -8.48 -13.41 -4.98
CA VAL A 36 -8.27 -11.95 -5.09
C VAL A 36 -8.89 -11.40 -6.37
N GLN A 37 -9.59 -10.27 -6.23
CA GLN A 37 -10.28 -9.56 -7.31
C GLN A 37 -10.08 -8.04 -7.21
N THR A 38 -10.31 -7.34 -8.33
CA THR A 38 -10.33 -5.87 -8.33
C THR A 38 -11.38 -5.35 -7.36
N GLY A 39 -11.05 -4.31 -6.61
CA GLY A 39 -11.90 -3.74 -5.58
C GLY A 39 -11.65 -4.32 -4.18
N ASP A 40 -10.98 -5.46 -4.04
CA ASP A 40 -10.60 -5.98 -2.72
C ASP A 40 -9.64 -5.01 -1.99
N VAL A 41 -9.66 -5.07 -0.65
CA VAL A 41 -8.54 -4.56 0.17
C VAL A 41 -7.69 -5.74 0.57
N VAL A 42 -6.40 -5.65 0.34
CA VAL A 42 -5.44 -6.69 0.72
C VAL A 42 -4.42 -6.15 1.71
N VAL A 43 -3.89 -7.04 2.53
CA VAL A 43 -2.78 -6.76 3.43
C VAL A 43 -1.47 -7.08 2.73
N SER A 44 -0.51 -6.16 2.82
CA SER A 44 0.87 -6.35 2.38
C SER A 44 1.79 -5.52 3.29
N PHE A 45 2.98 -5.18 2.80
CA PHE A 45 3.87 -4.23 3.43
C PHE A 45 3.94 -2.91 2.65
N TYR A 46 4.43 -1.86 3.28
CA TYR A 46 4.59 -0.56 2.66
C TYR A 46 5.91 -0.48 1.88
N GLN A 47 5.87 0.05 0.66
CA GLN A 47 7.03 0.35 -0.17
C GLN A 47 6.93 1.77 -0.73
N THR A 48 8.10 2.34 -1.01
CA THR A 48 8.23 3.54 -1.84
C THR A 48 9.03 3.19 -3.09
N ASN A 49 9.22 4.16 -3.99
CA ASN A 49 10.12 3.99 -5.14
C ASN A 49 11.60 3.81 -4.73
N GLU A 50 11.94 4.06 -3.47
CA GLU A 50 13.31 4.08 -2.96
C GLU A 50 13.60 2.95 -1.98
N ALA A 51 12.58 2.42 -1.29
CA ALA A 51 12.78 1.42 -0.24
C ALA A 51 11.56 0.51 -0.03
N LEU A 52 11.85 -0.73 0.35
CA LEU A 52 10.90 -1.65 0.96
C LEU A 52 10.91 -1.46 2.48
N SER A 53 9.75 -1.55 3.12
CA SER A 53 9.65 -1.50 4.59
C SER A 53 8.96 -2.75 5.13
N TYR A 54 9.13 -2.98 6.43
CA TYR A 54 8.43 -4.04 7.16
C TYR A 54 7.13 -3.54 7.82
N LEU A 55 6.66 -2.34 7.47
CA LEU A 55 5.42 -1.80 8.00
C LEU A 55 4.23 -2.45 7.28
N PRO A 56 3.23 -2.99 8.00
CA PRO A 56 2.03 -3.51 7.37
C PRO A 56 1.26 -2.39 6.69
N ALA A 57 0.63 -2.70 5.56
CA ALA A 57 -0.11 -1.76 4.77
C ALA A 57 -1.38 -2.38 4.19
N LEU A 58 -2.40 -1.54 4.03
CA LEU A 58 -3.62 -1.87 3.30
C LEU A 58 -3.49 -1.35 1.87
N VAL A 59 -3.86 -2.19 0.90
CA VAL A 59 -3.78 -1.89 -0.52
C VAL A 59 -5.14 -2.12 -1.13
N ARG A 60 -5.69 -1.12 -1.83
CA ARG A 60 -6.86 -1.31 -2.69
C ARG A 60 -6.39 -1.92 -4.00
N VAL A 61 -6.94 -3.09 -4.35
CA VAL A 61 -6.66 -3.74 -5.63
C VAL A 61 -7.38 -3.00 -6.75
N ASP A 62 -6.62 -2.63 -7.77
CA ASP A 62 -7.14 -1.96 -8.97
C ASP A 62 -7.07 -2.88 -10.20
N GLY A 63 -5.99 -3.66 -10.34
CA GLY A 63 -5.80 -4.55 -11.48
C GLY A 63 -5.10 -5.85 -11.11
N ILE A 64 -5.40 -6.89 -11.88
CA ILE A 64 -4.79 -8.21 -11.75
C ILE A 64 -4.19 -8.60 -13.10
N ILE A 65 -2.89 -8.88 -13.09
CA ILE A 65 -2.11 -9.29 -14.26
C ILE A 65 -1.81 -10.78 -14.08
N SER A 66 -2.40 -11.60 -14.94
CA SER A 66 -2.28 -13.07 -14.91
C SER A 66 -1.81 -13.67 -16.22
N THR A 67 -1.63 -12.87 -17.28
CA THR A 67 -1.12 -13.36 -18.57
C THR A 67 0.35 -13.74 -18.43
N GLU A 68 0.70 -14.96 -18.83
CA GLU A 68 2.04 -15.54 -18.64
C GLU A 68 3.18 -14.62 -19.10
N ASN A 69 3.08 -14.06 -20.31
CA ASN A 69 4.11 -13.15 -20.85
C ASN A 69 4.29 -11.88 -20.01
N GLN A 70 3.19 -11.31 -19.51
CA GLN A 70 3.26 -10.10 -18.68
C GLN A 70 3.83 -10.43 -17.30
N VAL A 71 3.33 -11.50 -16.66
CA VAL A 71 3.85 -11.96 -15.37
C VAL A 71 5.35 -12.24 -15.44
N LYS A 72 5.79 -12.92 -16.51
CA LYS A 72 7.21 -13.20 -16.74
C LYS A 72 8.04 -11.92 -16.84
N ALA A 73 7.56 -10.89 -17.54
CA ALA A 73 8.25 -9.61 -17.64
C ALA A 73 8.44 -8.94 -16.27
N TYR A 74 7.41 -8.96 -15.40
CA TYR A 74 7.53 -8.43 -14.04
C TYR A 74 8.51 -9.23 -13.17
N VAL A 75 8.47 -10.56 -13.25
CA VAL A 75 9.38 -11.43 -12.49
C VAL A 75 10.83 -11.28 -12.97
N GLU A 76 11.05 -11.07 -14.27
CA GLU A 76 12.38 -10.79 -14.81
C GLU A 76 12.89 -9.41 -14.39
N ALA A 77 12.03 -8.39 -14.36
CA ALA A 77 12.36 -7.07 -13.83
C ALA A 77 12.75 -7.15 -12.35
N GLU A 78 11.97 -7.85 -11.52
CA GLU A 78 12.26 -8.10 -10.10
C GLU A 78 13.67 -8.68 -9.89
N ARG A 79 14.04 -9.70 -10.69
CA ARG A 79 15.37 -10.32 -10.64
C ARG A 79 16.49 -9.38 -11.06
N LYS A 80 16.22 -8.52 -12.04
CA LYS A 80 17.18 -7.53 -12.53
C LYS A 80 17.41 -6.42 -11.50
N ASP A 81 16.36 -5.97 -10.84
CA ASP A 81 16.39 -4.87 -9.87
C ASP A 81 16.91 -5.33 -8.49
N GLY A 82 16.87 -6.64 -8.21
CA GLY A 82 17.42 -7.24 -6.99
C GLY A 82 16.53 -7.10 -5.76
N PHE A 83 15.31 -6.59 -5.93
CA PHE A 83 14.31 -6.42 -4.87
C PHE A 83 13.03 -7.16 -5.22
N PRO A 84 12.44 -7.94 -4.29
CA PRO A 84 11.19 -8.63 -4.55
C PRO A 84 10.01 -7.66 -4.60
N MET A 85 9.04 -7.92 -5.49
CA MET A 85 7.70 -7.34 -5.30
C MET A 85 7.14 -7.84 -3.98
N LEU A 86 6.50 -6.95 -3.23
CA LEU A 86 5.95 -7.30 -1.92
C LEU A 86 4.83 -8.34 -2.06
N PRO A 87 4.76 -9.31 -1.13
CA PRO A 87 3.75 -10.35 -1.18
C PRO A 87 2.37 -9.82 -0.78
N ILE A 88 1.32 -10.38 -1.35
CA ILE A 88 -0.01 -10.32 -0.72
C ILE A 88 -0.02 -11.30 0.45
N VAL A 89 -0.48 -10.84 1.62
CA VAL A 89 -0.57 -11.65 2.84
C VAL A 89 -1.95 -12.28 2.97
N GLU A 90 -2.99 -11.46 2.81
CA GLU A 90 -4.39 -11.89 2.87
C GLU A 90 -5.31 -10.84 2.23
N ILE A 91 -6.56 -11.23 1.94
CA ILE A 91 -7.63 -10.29 1.62
C ILE A 91 -8.26 -9.81 2.93
N TYR A 92 -8.22 -8.50 3.20
CA TYR A 92 -8.74 -7.89 4.41
C TYR A 92 -10.27 -7.74 4.38
N GLN A 93 -10.96 -8.74 4.91
CA GLN A 93 -12.44 -8.82 4.91
C GLN A 93 -13.13 -7.78 5.81
N HIS A 94 -12.40 -7.18 6.75
CA HIS A 94 -12.96 -6.26 7.75
C HIS A 94 -12.82 -4.78 7.38
N PHE A 95 -12.53 -4.48 6.11
CA PHE A 95 -12.43 -3.10 5.67
C PHE A 95 -13.78 -2.38 5.77
N ASP A 96 -13.88 -1.42 6.69
CA ASP A 96 -15.03 -0.53 6.82
C ASP A 96 -14.70 0.86 6.20
N PRO A 97 -15.34 1.24 5.08
CA PRO A 97 -15.13 2.56 4.47
C PRO A 97 -15.47 3.74 5.38
N LEU A 98 -16.44 3.58 6.29
CA LEU A 98 -16.82 4.63 7.24
C LEU A 98 -15.76 4.80 8.32
N LEU A 99 -15.21 3.70 8.83
CA LEU A 99 -14.05 3.75 9.72
C LEU A 99 -12.85 4.37 9.02
N PHE A 100 -12.56 3.99 7.76
CA PHE A 100 -11.47 4.57 6.99
C PHE A 100 -11.65 6.09 6.81
N LYS A 101 -12.87 6.55 6.53
CA LYS A 101 -13.19 7.98 6.49
C LYS A 101 -12.88 8.68 7.82
N LYS A 102 -13.27 8.08 8.96
CA LYS A 102 -12.95 8.62 10.29
C LYS A 102 -11.45 8.68 10.55
N VAL A 103 -10.68 7.69 10.09
CA VAL A 103 -9.21 7.70 10.18
C VAL A 103 -8.66 8.91 9.42
N MET A 104 -9.12 9.15 8.19
CA MET A 104 -8.69 10.30 7.40
C MET A 104 -9.00 11.64 8.07
N GLU A 105 -10.23 11.81 8.56
CA GLU A 105 -10.65 13.02 9.26
C GLU A 105 -9.81 13.29 10.53
N ASN A 106 -9.50 12.25 11.31
CA ASN A 106 -8.67 12.39 12.49
C ASN A 106 -7.20 12.66 12.15
N CYS A 107 -6.67 12.07 11.08
CA CYS A 107 -5.33 12.38 10.60
C CYS A 107 -5.21 13.85 10.18
N GLN A 108 -6.22 14.39 9.48
CA GLN A 108 -6.26 15.79 9.11
C GLN A 108 -6.31 16.71 10.35
N LYS A 109 -7.13 16.38 11.35
CA LYS A 109 -7.19 17.15 12.61
C LYS A 109 -5.83 17.16 13.32
N MET A 110 -5.19 16.00 13.45
CA MET A 110 -3.85 15.87 14.03
C MET A 110 -2.82 16.72 13.26
N HIS A 111 -2.89 16.72 11.92
CA HIS A 111 -1.99 17.53 11.11
C HIS A 111 -2.17 19.04 11.33
N GLU A 112 -3.41 19.52 11.49
CA GLU A 112 -3.67 20.92 11.84
C GLU A 112 -3.19 21.27 13.26
N GLU A 113 -3.34 20.36 14.22
CA GLU A 113 -2.81 20.54 15.57
C GLU A 113 -1.28 20.70 15.56
N ILE A 114 -0.56 19.85 14.82
CA ILE A 114 0.89 19.96 14.62
C ILE A 114 1.27 21.35 14.09
N LYS A 115 0.54 21.88 13.10
CA LYS A 115 0.80 23.23 12.55
C LYS A 115 0.62 24.33 13.59
N ILE A 116 -0.43 24.24 14.41
CA ILE A 116 -0.71 25.22 15.47
C ILE A 116 0.41 25.20 16.50
N LEU A 117 0.77 24.02 17.01
CA LEU A 117 1.83 23.85 18.01
C LEU A 117 3.19 24.33 17.48
N ALA A 118 3.54 24.00 16.23
CA ALA A 118 4.78 24.46 15.62
C ALA A 118 4.87 26.01 15.52
N ARG A 119 3.77 26.70 15.22
CA ARG A 119 3.71 28.18 15.20
C ARG A 119 3.92 28.77 16.59
N GLN A 120 3.28 28.21 17.62
CA GLN A 120 3.42 28.66 19.00
C GLN A 120 4.85 28.51 19.51
N THR A 121 5.52 27.40 19.21
CA THR A 121 6.92 27.17 19.60
C THR A 121 7.86 28.19 18.94
N ARG A 122 7.66 28.51 17.66
CA ARG A 122 8.46 29.53 16.95
C ARG A 122 8.26 30.93 17.54
N GLN A 123 7.03 31.28 17.93
CA GLN A 123 6.74 32.57 18.57
C GLN A 123 7.37 32.68 19.96
N LYS A 124 7.43 31.59 20.72
CA LYS A 124 8.11 31.55 22.04
C LYS A 124 9.63 31.65 21.94
N GLY A 125 10.24 31.14 20.86
CA GLY A 125 11.69 31.23 20.62
C GLY A 125 12.18 32.56 20.03
N GLY A 126 11.29 33.47 19.63
CA GLY A 126 11.63 34.80 19.11
C GLY A 126 11.59 35.93 20.16
N ASN A 127 11.28 35.60 21.42
CA ASN A 127 11.27 36.53 22.57
C ASN A 127 12.43 36.28 23.54
N GLN A 128 13.51 35.63 23.08
CA GLN A 128 14.81 35.52 23.77
C GLN A 128 15.88 36.17 22.90
#